data_AF-A0A7G9QB73-F1
#
_entry.id   AF-A0A7G9QB73-F1
#
_cell.length_a   1.000
_cell.length_b   1.000
_cell.length_c   1.000
_cell.angle_alpha   90.00
_cell.angle_beta   90.00
_cell.angle_gamma   90.00
#
_symmetry.space_group_name_H-M   'P 1'
#
loop_
_entity.id
_entity.type
_entity.pdbx_description
1 polymer ?
#
loop_
_entity_poly.entity_id
_entity_poly.type
_entity_poly.pdbx_seq_one_letter_code
_entity_poly.pdbx_strand_id
1 'polypeptide(L)'
;MKIFNVQPIRIDEYIYNNEHLAESKTNWGYSSGFEITGEKVDSLNTMYITFNIIYDIGGKNEKEVVTQTGPGQYSVEISFEAGDDIFISYKSSCQFNFESEGLDADLASLTDFLTNYDTHTKLFFSEYGYKPLISVEEETRNYNTFADCAKIAIENLRSNNMYAF
;
A
#
# COMPACT_ATOMS: atom_id res chain seq x y z
N MET A 1 -17.30 5.24 -9.78
CA MET A 1 -17.71 5.00 -8.38
C MET A 1 -17.95 6.33 -7.80
N LYS A 2 -19.19 6.57 -7.42
CA LYS A 2 -19.56 7.83 -6.81
C LYS A 2 -19.12 7.79 -5.36
N ILE A 3 -17.97 8.38 -5.08
CA ILE A 3 -17.38 8.52 -3.74
C ILE A 3 -17.90 9.82 -3.12
N PHE A 4 -18.40 9.75 -1.89
CA PHE A 4 -18.92 10.92 -1.15
C PHE A 4 -18.75 10.76 0.35
N ASN A 5 -18.98 11.84 1.11
CA ASN A 5 -18.77 11.90 2.57
C ASN A 5 -17.37 11.42 3.01
N VAL A 6 -16.36 11.74 2.20
CA VAL A 6 -14.96 11.39 2.46
C VAL A 6 -14.53 12.01 3.79
N GLN A 7 -14.08 11.16 4.71
CA GLN A 7 -13.51 11.61 5.97
C GLN A 7 -12.05 12.04 5.76
N PRO A 8 -11.50 12.92 6.62
CA PRO A 8 -10.08 13.25 6.56
C PRO A 8 -9.20 12.01 6.71
N ILE A 9 -8.08 11.98 5.97
CA ILE A 9 -7.04 10.95 6.20
C ILE A 9 -6.45 11.19 7.58
N ARG A 10 -6.46 10.15 8.42
CA ARG A 10 -5.87 10.17 9.76
C ARG A 10 -4.61 9.34 9.77
N ILE A 11 -3.54 9.88 10.33
CA ILE A 11 -2.33 9.11 10.63
C ILE A 11 -2.58 8.42 11.96
N ASP A 12 -2.62 7.09 11.94
CA ASP A 12 -2.88 6.25 13.11
C ASP A 12 -1.57 5.87 13.81
N GLU A 13 -0.48 5.73 13.05
CA GLU A 13 0.84 5.40 13.56
C GLU A 13 1.93 6.05 12.71
N TYR A 14 2.95 6.59 13.38
CA TYR A 14 4.23 6.90 12.74
C TYR A 14 5.38 6.62 13.71
N ILE A 15 6.22 5.66 13.34
CA ILE A 15 7.44 5.29 14.05
C ILE A 15 8.63 5.57 13.12
N TYR A 16 9.65 6.23 13.64
CA TYR A 16 10.93 6.45 12.97
C TYR A 16 12.07 6.26 13.96
N ASN A 17 12.81 5.17 13.81
CA ASN A 17 13.90 4.81 14.71
C ASN A 17 15.23 5.26 14.13
N ASN A 18 15.64 6.49 14.47
CA ASN A 18 16.86 7.10 13.94
C ASN A 18 18.15 6.32 14.29
N GLU A 19 18.13 5.51 15.35
CA GLU A 19 19.23 4.63 15.74
C GLU A 19 19.55 3.59 14.64
N HIS A 20 18.54 3.18 13.88
CA HIS A 20 18.65 2.19 12.81
C HIS A 20 18.98 2.78 11.43
N LEU A 21 19.18 4.10 11.32
CA LEU A 21 19.45 4.80 10.06
C LEU A 21 20.73 4.31 9.35
N ALA A 22 21.74 3.87 10.11
CA ALA A 22 22.96 3.33 9.52
C ALA A 22 22.72 1.94 8.91
N GLU A 23 21.97 1.10 9.60
CA GLU A 23 21.67 -0.29 9.23
C GLU A 23 20.66 -0.38 8.08
N SER A 24 19.73 0.58 8.02
CA SER A 24 18.76 0.73 6.93
C SER A 24 19.39 1.03 5.57
N LYS A 25 20.71 1.20 5.48
CA LYS A 25 21.41 1.42 4.19
C LYS A 25 21.92 0.13 3.56
N THR A 26 21.95 -0.97 4.32
CA THR A 26 22.59 -2.22 3.92
C THR A 26 21.68 -3.43 4.00
N ASN A 27 20.49 -3.29 4.57
CA ASN A 27 19.55 -4.38 4.80
C ASN A 27 18.10 -3.86 4.71
N TRP A 28 17.35 -4.28 3.68
CA TRP A 28 16.08 -3.65 3.30
C TRP A 28 14.93 -4.66 3.29
N GLY A 29 14.05 -4.58 4.29
CA GLY A 29 12.73 -5.21 4.28
C GLY A 29 11.65 -4.14 4.09
N TYR A 30 11.37 -3.75 2.84
CA TYR A 30 10.35 -2.75 2.54
C TYR A 30 9.04 -3.40 2.09
N SER A 31 7.92 -2.97 2.68
CA SER A 31 6.59 -3.30 2.20
C SER A 31 5.63 -2.15 2.39
N SER A 32 4.69 -2.00 1.45
CA SER A 32 3.58 -1.08 1.59
C SER A 32 2.36 -1.56 0.85
N GLY A 33 1.18 -1.14 1.30
CA GLY A 33 -0.05 -1.52 0.64
C GLY A 33 -1.30 -0.95 1.27
N PHE A 34 -2.38 -1.00 0.48
CA PHE A 34 -3.71 -0.69 0.95
C PHE A 34 -4.41 -1.95 1.43
N GLU A 35 -4.94 -1.89 2.64
CA GLU A 35 -5.97 -2.78 3.12
C GLU A 35 -7.31 -2.09 2.94
N ILE A 36 -8.21 -2.71 2.18
CA ILE A 36 -9.49 -2.14 1.81
C ILE A 36 -10.59 -3.11 2.22
N THR A 37 -11.48 -2.62 3.07
CA THR A 37 -12.66 -3.34 3.54
C THR A 37 -13.91 -2.52 3.30
N GLY A 38 -15.07 -3.16 3.38
CA GLY A 38 -16.35 -2.49 3.28
C GLY A 38 -17.30 -2.96 4.36
N GLU A 39 -18.18 -2.06 4.77
CA GLU A 39 -19.36 -2.37 5.58
C GLU A 39 -20.60 -1.68 5.02
N LYS A 40 -21.76 -2.33 5.15
CA LYS A 40 -23.05 -1.69 4.90
C LYS A 40 -23.60 -1.15 6.22
N VAL A 41 -23.56 0.17 6.37
CA VAL A 41 -24.10 0.87 7.54
C VAL A 41 -25.45 1.45 7.13
N ASP A 42 -26.53 0.92 7.70
CA ASP A 42 -27.91 1.20 7.32
C ASP A 42 -28.17 0.97 5.81
N SER A 43 -28.44 2.05 5.07
CA SER A 43 -28.65 2.03 3.61
C SER A 43 -27.41 2.40 2.80
N LEU A 44 -26.28 2.70 3.45
CA LEU A 44 -25.07 3.21 2.80
C LEU A 44 -23.96 2.15 2.76
N ASN A 45 -23.32 2.01 1.61
CA ASN A 45 -22.07 1.26 1.52
C ASN A 45 -20.92 2.19 1.96
N THR A 46 -20.16 1.76 2.95
CA THR A 46 -18.99 2.47 3.47
C THR A 46 -17.75 1.66 3.16
N MET A 47 -16.73 2.31 2.61
CA MET A 47 -15.41 1.74 2.41
C MET A 47 -14.47 2.27 3.48
N TYR A 48 -13.68 1.36 4.07
CA TYR A 48 -12.60 1.67 4.99
C TYR A 48 -11.28 1.33 4.31
N ILE A 49 -10.39 2.31 4.25
CA ILE A 49 -9.09 2.20 3.61
C ILE A 49 -8.03 2.45 4.66
N THR A 50 -7.15 1.47 4.83
CA THR A 50 -5.94 1.61 5.61
C THR A 50 -4.75 1.52 4.67
N PHE A 51 -3.81 2.45 4.79
CA PHE A 51 -2.53 2.39 4.09
C PHE A 51 -1.41 2.17 5.09
N ASN A 52 -0.62 1.13 4.86
CA ASN A 52 0.49 0.74 5.72
C ASN A 52 1.81 0.82 4.94
N ILE A 53 2.85 1.33 5.58
CA ILE A 53 4.25 1.18 5.17
C ILE A 53 5.00 0.57 6.35
N ILE A 54 5.73 -0.50 6.08
CA ILE A 54 6.65 -1.12 7.02
C ILE A 54 8.02 -1.17 6.35
N TYR A 55 9.02 -0.64 7.04
CA TYR A 55 10.41 -0.73 6.67
C TYR A 55 11.16 -1.33 7.85
N ASP A 56 11.52 -2.60 7.70
CA ASP A 56 12.26 -3.36 8.69
C ASP A 56 13.75 -3.44 8.31
N ILE A 57 14.58 -3.58 9.34
CA ILE A 57 16.01 -3.82 9.25
C ILE A 57 16.37 -5.08 10.05
N GLY A 58 17.50 -5.68 9.72
CA GLY A 58 17.95 -6.93 10.36
C GLY A 58 17.45 -8.20 9.67
N GLY A 59 16.69 -8.09 8.58
CA GLY A 59 16.30 -9.24 7.75
C GLY A 59 17.51 -9.96 7.17
N LYS A 60 17.44 -11.28 7.03
CA LYS A 60 18.54 -12.06 6.42
C LYS A 60 18.07 -12.62 5.09
N ASN A 61 18.95 -12.54 4.09
CA ASN A 61 18.79 -13.31 2.87
C ASN A 61 19.02 -14.78 3.22
N GLU A 62 17.95 -15.55 3.31
CA GLU A 62 18.08 -16.98 3.64
C GLU A 62 18.54 -17.79 2.44
N LYS A 63 18.12 -17.40 1.22
CA LYS A 63 18.41 -18.16 0.02
C LYS A 63 18.30 -17.31 -1.24
N GLU A 64 19.36 -17.32 -2.04
CA GLU A 64 19.35 -16.86 -3.42
C GLU A 64 19.44 -18.08 -4.33
N VAL A 65 18.42 -18.31 -5.16
CA VAL A 65 18.41 -19.36 -6.18
C VAL A 65 18.48 -18.70 -7.54
N VAL A 66 19.67 -18.76 -8.15
CA VAL A 66 19.88 -18.34 -9.53
C VAL A 66 19.65 -19.54 -10.45
N THR A 67 18.60 -19.48 -11.27
CA THR A 67 18.27 -20.50 -12.25
C THR A 67 18.52 -19.98 -13.66
N GLN A 68 19.34 -20.67 -14.45
CA GLN A 68 19.51 -20.33 -15.86
C GLN A 68 18.27 -20.77 -16.64
N THR A 69 17.56 -19.80 -17.23
CA THR A 69 16.33 -20.03 -18.01
C THR A 69 16.56 -20.03 -19.52
N GLY A 70 17.74 -19.60 -19.97
CA GLY A 70 18.15 -19.64 -21.38
C GLY A 70 19.57 -19.11 -21.62
N PRO A 71 20.05 -19.06 -22.87
CA PRO A 71 21.34 -18.44 -23.22
C PRO A 71 21.34 -16.95 -22.84
N GLY A 72 22.09 -16.59 -21.80
CA GLY A 72 22.13 -15.21 -21.28
C GLY A 72 20.91 -14.79 -20.46
N GLN A 73 19.99 -15.69 -20.11
CA GLN A 73 18.82 -15.41 -19.29
C GLN A 73 18.88 -16.17 -17.96
N TYR A 74 18.60 -15.47 -16.88
CA TYR A 74 18.60 -15.99 -15.51
C TYR A 74 17.32 -15.54 -14.80
N SER A 75 16.70 -16.43 -14.02
CA SER A 75 15.76 -16.06 -12.98
C SER A 75 16.48 -16.10 -11.64
N VAL A 76 16.24 -15.11 -10.79
CA VAL A 76 16.77 -15.06 -9.43
C VAL A 76 15.58 -15.07 -8.48
N GLU A 77 15.47 -16.12 -7.68
CA GLU A 77 14.52 -16.18 -6.58
C GLU A 77 15.28 -15.86 -5.29
N ILE A 78 14.80 -14.84 -4.56
CA ILE A 78 15.38 -14.44 -3.28
C ILE A 78 14.31 -14.64 -2.22
N SER A 79 14.62 -15.43 -1.18
CA SER A 79 13.79 -15.55 0.01
C SER A 79 14.34 -14.68 1.13
N PHE A 80 13.44 -13.93 1.77
CA PHE A 80 13.77 -12.98 2.84
C PHE A 80 13.15 -13.45 4.15
N GLU A 81 13.94 -13.45 5.23
CA GLU A 81 13.42 -13.43 6.59
C GLU A 81 13.16 -11.96 6.96
N ALA A 82 11.96 -11.65 7.46
CA ALA A 82 11.64 -10.30 7.93
C ALA A 82 12.60 -9.91 9.07
N GLY A 83 13.03 -8.65 9.10
CA GLY A 83 13.84 -8.14 10.20
C GLY A 83 13.02 -8.03 11.48
N ASP A 84 13.66 -8.25 12.63
CA ASP A 84 13.00 -8.11 13.93
C ASP A 84 12.85 -6.64 14.36
N ASP A 85 13.64 -5.73 13.77
CA ASP A 85 13.70 -4.32 14.15
C ASP A 85 13.01 -3.41 13.13
N ILE A 86 12.00 -2.68 13.58
CA ILE A 86 11.28 -1.70 12.76
C ILE A 86 12.15 -0.46 12.62
N PHE A 87 12.52 -0.08 11.39
CA PHE A 87 13.13 1.22 11.12
C PHE A 87 12.06 2.30 10.94
N ILE A 88 11.05 2.03 10.11
CA ILE A 88 9.89 2.89 9.90
C ILE A 88 8.63 2.04 9.92
N SER A 89 7.63 2.50 10.69
CA SER A 89 6.24 2.05 10.53
C SER A 89 5.37 3.28 10.31
N TYR A 90 4.49 3.22 9.33
CA TYR A 90 3.49 4.25 9.07
C TYR A 90 2.16 3.59 8.77
N LYS A 91 1.12 4.03 9.48
CA LYS A 91 -0.25 3.60 9.27
C LYS A 91 -1.15 4.80 9.19
N SER A 92 -2.00 4.82 8.17
CA SER A 92 -3.03 5.84 8.01
C SER A 92 -4.34 5.21 7.58
N SER A 93 -5.44 5.85 7.93
CA SER A 93 -6.78 5.39 7.57
C SER A 93 -7.67 6.51 7.05
N CYS A 94 -8.62 6.13 6.22
CA CYS A 94 -9.68 6.98 5.71
C CYS A 94 -10.94 6.13 5.52
N GLN A 95 -12.10 6.77 5.51
CA GLN A 95 -13.34 6.14 5.11
C GLN A 95 -14.18 7.07 4.25
N PHE A 96 -15.02 6.49 3.41
CA PHE A 96 -16.00 7.22 2.61
C PHE A 96 -17.23 6.36 2.33
N ASN A 97 -18.33 7.01 1.94
CA ASN A 97 -19.49 6.32 1.40
C ASN A 97 -19.38 6.22 -0.12
N PHE A 98 -20.01 5.19 -0.71
CA PHE A 98 -20.02 5.04 -2.15
C PHE A 98 -21.33 4.47 -2.72
N GLU A 99 -21.58 4.81 -3.98
CA GLU A 99 -22.56 4.16 -4.86
C GLU A 99 -21.82 3.63 -6.10
N SER A 100 -22.15 2.42 -6.54
CA SER A 100 -21.58 1.82 -7.75
C SER A 100 -22.21 2.43 -9.00
N GLU A 101 -21.37 2.76 -9.99
CA GLU A 101 -21.77 3.35 -11.28
C GLU A 101 -21.39 2.47 -12.48
N GLY A 102 -20.74 1.34 -12.23
CA GLY A 102 -20.28 0.39 -13.23
C GLY A 102 -18.78 0.16 -13.14
N LEU A 103 -18.36 -1.06 -13.46
CA LEU A 103 -16.98 -1.52 -13.20
C LEU A 103 -15.92 -0.55 -13.70
N ASP A 104 -16.00 -0.10 -14.95
CA ASP A 104 -14.99 0.78 -15.54
C ASP A 104 -14.94 2.15 -14.84
N ALA A 105 -16.10 2.76 -14.60
CA ALA A 105 -16.20 4.03 -13.87
C ALA A 105 -15.76 3.87 -12.41
N ASP A 106 -16.05 2.73 -11.79
CA ASP A 106 -15.71 2.43 -10.42
C ASP A 106 -14.22 2.20 -10.21
N LEU A 107 -13.58 1.47 -11.12
CA LEU A 107 -12.13 1.31 -11.15
C LEU A 107 -11.42 2.64 -11.36
N ALA A 108 -11.89 3.47 -12.28
CA ALA A 108 -11.29 4.78 -12.54
C ALA A 108 -11.36 5.69 -11.30
N SER A 109 -12.55 5.87 -10.73
CA SER A 109 -12.73 6.73 -9.55
C SER A 109 -11.94 6.25 -8.33
N LEU A 110 -11.88 4.93 -8.10
CA LEU A 110 -11.12 4.38 -6.98
C LEU A 110 -9.60 4.51 -7.21
N THR A 111 -9.12 4.31 -8.43
CA THR A 111 -7.71 4.53 -8.79
C THR A 111 -7.31 5.99 -8.55
N ASP A 112 -8.15 6.93 -8.96
CA ASP A 112 -7.93 8.37 -8.73
C ASP A 112 -7.91 8.68 -7.23
N PHE A 113 -8.82 8.10 -6.45
CA PHE A 113 -8.85 8.26 -5.00
C PHE A 113 -7.55 7.76 -4.35
N LEU A 114 -7.09 6.55 -4.70
CA LEU A 114 -5.85 5.98 -4.15
C LEU A 114 -4.61 6.78 -4.54
N THR A 115 -4.58 7.33 -5.75
CA THR A 115 -3.50 8.23 -6.22
C THR A 115 -3.46 9.53 -5.41
N ASN A 116 -4.61 10.11 -5.12
CA ASN A 116 -4.71 11.30 -4.26
C ASN A 116 -4.34 10.99 -2.81
N TYR A 117 -4.70 9.80 -2.31
CA TYR A 117 -4.29 9.32 -1.00
C TYR A 117 -2.75 9.22 -0.92
N ASP A 118 -2.11 8.58 -1.90
CA ASP A 118 -0.64 8.50 -1.98
C ASP A 118 0.01 9.88 -2.01
N THR A 119 -0.57 10.83 -2.74
CA THR A 119 -0.09 12.22 -2.77
C THR A 119 -0.12 12.85 -1.37
N HIS A 120 -1.17 12.62 -0.59
CA HIS A 120 -1.24 13.07 0.80
C HIS A 120 -0.16 12.41 1.67
N THR A 121 0.06 11.11 1.49
CA THR A 121 1.11 10.37 2.20
C THR A 121 2.51 10.91 1.87
N LYS A 122 2.80 11.18 0.58
CA LYS A 122 4.06 11.80 0.15
C LYS A 122 4.24 13.19 0.73
N LEU A 123 3.17 13.99 0.81
CA LEU A 123 3.21 15.30 1.45
C LEU A 123 3.61 15.17 2.92
N PHE A 124 3.01 14.24 3.66
CA PHE A 124 3.39 13.96 5.05
C PHE A 124 4.89 13.64 5.17
N PHE A 125 5.43 12.74 4.35
CA PHE A 125 6.85 12.42 4.40
C PHE A 125 7.75 13.60 3.99
N SER A 126 7.29 14.47 3.10
CA SER A 126 8.05 15.65 2.69
C SER A 126 8.14 16.72 3.78
N GLU A 127 7.09 16.87 4.58
CA GLU A 127 6.98 17.90 5.62
C GLU A 127 7.48 17.41 6.98
N TYR A 128 7.13 16.19 7.38
CA TYR A 128 7.32 15.69 8.74
C TYR A 128 8.10 14.37 8.82
N GLY A 129 8.12 13.57 7.75
CA GLY A 129 8.67 12.22 7.79
C GLY A 129 10.06 12.03 7.18
N TYR A 130 10.46 10.76 7.02
CA TYR A 130 11.74 10.37 6.44
C TYR A 130 11.70 10.49 4.91
N LYS A 131 12.15 11.63 4.38
CA LYS A 131 12.06 12.00 2.95
C LYS A 131 12.54 10.94 1.95
N PRO A 132 13.63 10.18 2.19
CA PRO A 132 14.08 9.15 1.24
C PRO A 132 13.04 8.05 0.98
N LEU A 133 12.06 7.88 1.88
CA LEU A 133 10.98 6.91 1.70
C LEU A 133 10.10 7.21 0.48
N ILE A 134 10.01 8.47 0.05
CA ILE A 134 9.23 8.87 -1.13
C ILE A 134 9.71 8.13 -2.38
N SER A 135 11.02 8.06 -2.60
CA SER A 135 11.59 7.39 -3.77
C SER A 135 11.42 5.87 -3.69
N VAL A 136 11.51 5.28 -2.49
CA VAL A 136 11.26 3.84 -2.28
C VAL A 136 9.80 3.49 -2.57
N GLU A 137 8.87 4.34 -2.15
CA GLU A 137 7.46 4.21 -2.50
C GLU A 137 7.24 4.29 -4.01
N GLU A 138 7.82 5.29 -4.68
CA GLU A 138 7.69 5.46 -6.13
C GLU A 138 8.20 4.24 -6.90
N GLU A 139 9.33 3.65 -6.48
CA GLU A 139 9.86 2.42 -7.07
C GLU A 139 8.92 1.23 -6.85
N THR A 140 8.36 1.09 -5.64
CA THR A 140 7.41 0.02 -5.30
C THR A 140 6.13 0.09 -6.15
N ARG A 141 5.66 1.30 -6.48
CA ARG A 141 4.47 1.50 -7.31
C ARG A 141 4.63 1.05 -8.77
N ASN A 142 5.85 0.81 -9.25
CA ASN A 142 6.07 0.19 -10.55
C ASN A 142 5.63 -1.29 -10.60
N TYR A 143 5.60 -1.96 -9.45
CA TYR A 143 5.21 -3.37 -9.34
C TYR A 143 3.78 -3.52 -8.83
N ASN A 144 3.35 -2.65 -7.91
CA ASN A 144 2.02 -2.68 -7.31
C ASN A 144 1.27 -1.37 -7.61
N THR A 145 0.65 -1.31 -8.80
CA THR A 145 -0.01 -0.09 -9.28
C THR A 145 -1.32 0.18 -8.52
N PHE A 146 -1.73 1.45 -8.42
CA PHE A 146 -3.02 1.81 -7.81
C PHE A 146 -4.21 1.21 -8.55
N ALA A 147 -4.09 1.01 -9.86
CA ALA A 147 -5.12 0.33 -10.65
C ALA A 147 -5.29 -1.13 -10.22
N ASP A 148 -4.21 -1.84 -9.90
CA ASP A 148 -4.29 -3.21 -9.40
C ASP A 148 -4.83 -3.26 -7.97
N CYS A 149 -4.45 -2.30 -7.12
CA CYS A 149 -5.09 -2.14 -5.80
C CYS A 149 -6.60 -1.88 -5.91
N ALA A 150 -7.04 -1.03 -6.83
CA ALA A 150 -8.46 -0.75 -7.06
C ALA A 150 -9.22 -1.98 -7.56
N LYS A 151 -8.62 -2.80 -8.44
CA LYS A 151 -9.21 -4.07 -8.87
C LYS A 151 -9.40 -5.03 -7.69
N ILE A 152 -8.36 -5.22 -6.87
CA ILE A 152 -8.43 -6.08 -5.68
C ILE A 152 -9.52 -5.59 -4.73
N ALA A 153 -9.63 -4.28 -4.52
CA ALA A 153 -10.66 -3.68 -3.68
C ALA A 153 -12.08 -3.97 -4.18
N ILE A 154 -12.34 -3.79 -5.48
CA ILE A 154 -13.66 -4.08 -6.05
C ILE A 154 -13.96 -5.58 -5.94
N GLU A 155 -13.01 -6.46 -6.22
CA GLU A 155 -13.22 -7.91 -6.08
C GLU A 155 -13.47 -8.32 -4.62
N ASN A 156 -12.83 -7.66 -3.65
CA ASN A 156 -13.13 -7.83 -2.23
C ASN A 156 -14.56 -7.37 -1.91
N LEU A 157 -15.01 -6.22 -2.41
CA LEU A 157 -16.39 -5.77 -2.21
C LEU A 157 -17.42 -6.73 -2.83
N ARG A 158 -17.13 -7.25 -4.03
CA ARG A 158 -17.98 -8.25 -4.71
C ARG A 158 -18.09 -9.52 -3.87
N SER A 159 -16.97 -10.03 -3.41
CA SER A 159 -16.89 -11.23 -2.56
C SER A 159 -17.67 -11.07 -1.25
N ASN A 160 -17.87 -9.83 -0.79
CA ASN A 160 -18.64 -9.48 0.41
C ASN A 160 -20.07 -8.99 0.13
N ASN A 161 -20.61 -9.18 -1.09
CA ASN A 161 -21.96 -8.75 -1.49
C ASN A 161 -22.24 -7.24 -1.33
N MET A 162 -21.17 -6.44 -1.37
CA MET A 162 -21.25 -4.98 -1.24
C MET A 162 -21.17 -4.25 -2.57
N TYR A 163 -20.83 -4.97 -3.62
CA TYR A 163 -20.74 -4.47 -4.98
C TYR A 163 -21.51 -5.41 -5.90
N ALA A 164 -22.49 -4.87 -6.62
CA ALA A 164 -23.31 -5.61 -7.56
C ALA A 164 -23.29 -4.87 -8.90
N PHE A 165 -22.81 -5.57 -9.93
CA PHE A 165 -22.94 -5.20 -11.34
C PHE A 165 -23.07 -6.49 -12.15
#